data_AF-A0A2W6V7X1-F1
#
_entry.id   AF-A0A2W6V7X1-F1
#
_cell.length_a   1.000
_cell.length_b   1.000
_cell.length_c   1.000
_cell.angle_alpha   90.00
_cell.angle_beta   90.00
_cell.angle_gamma   90.00
#
_symmetry.space_group_name_H-M   'P 1'
#
loop_
_entity.id
_entity.type
_entity.pdbx_description
1 polymer ?
#
loop_
_entity_poly.entity_id
_entity_poly.type
_entity_poly.pdbx_seq_one_letter_code
_entity_poly.pdbx_strand_id
1 'polypeptide(L)' 'MMALILILTGLALLIIALVLFVQGRKDAPQGTPLPNGRGILALTLAGLLLALASQLPMFR' A
#
# COMPACT_ATOMS: atom_id res chain seq x y z
N MET A 1 5.11 21.64 -0.71
CA MET A 1 6.02 20.67 -0.04
C MET A 1 5.25 19.52 0.61
N MET A 2 4.23 19.79 1.43
CA MET A 2 3.50 18.72 2.12
C MET A 2 2.79 17.74 1.17
N ALA A 3 2.17 18.21 0.09
CA ALA A 3 1.57 17.31 -0.92
C ALA A 3 2.60 16.35 -1.56
N LEU A 4 3.81 16.82 -1.85
CA LEU A 4 4.89 15.98 -2.36
C LEU A 4 5.27 14.88 -1.36
N ILE A 5 5.35 15.21 -0.06
CA ILE A 5 5.64 14.24 0.99
C ILE A 5 4.54 13.17 1.05
N LEU A 6 3.27 13.56 0.94
CA LEU A 6 2.15 12.62 0.93
C LEU A 6 2.20 11.68 -0.28
N ILE A 7 2.48 12.22 -1.46
CA ILE A 7 2.61 11.44 -2.70
C ILE A 7 3.77 10.44 -2.58
N LEU A 8 4.94 10.89 -2.13
CA LEU A 8 6.10 10.02 -1.94
C LEU A 8 5.85 8.93 -0.90
N THR A 9 5.10 9.25 0.16
CA THR A 9 4.69 8.28 1.19
C THR A 9 3.76 7.21 0.61
N GLY A 10 2.75 7.61 -0.18
CA GLY A 10 1.87 6.69 -0.88
C GLY A 10 2.64 5.79 -1.86
N LEU A 11 3.56 6.37 -2.63
CA LEU A 11 4.40 5.62 -3.56
C LEU A 11 5.28 4.59 -2.84
N ALA A 12 5.91 4.97 -1.72
CA ALA A 12 6.73 4.06 -0.92
C ALA A 12 5.90 2.86 -0.40
N LEU A 13 4.68 3.11 0.09
CA LEU A 13 3.78 2.05 0.54
C LEU A 13 3.39 1.08 -0.59
N LEU A 14 3.12 1.61 -1.79
CA LEU A 14 2.81 0.78 -2.96
C LEU A 14 4.01 -0.09 -3.37
N ILE A 15 5.22 0.47 -3.34
CA ILE A 15 6.45 -0.29 -3.65
C ILE A 15 6.67 -1.39 -2.61
N ILE A 16 6.56 -1.09 -1.32
CA ILE A 16 6.71 -2.07 -0.25
C ILE A 16 5.69 -3.20 -0.43
N ALA A 17 4.43 -2.86 -0.68
CA ALA A 17 3.39 -3.85 -0.91
C ALA A 17 3.67 -4.72 -2.13
N LEU A 18 4.16 -4.13 -3.23
CA LEU A 18 4.56 -4.87 -4.42
C LEU A 18 5.70 -5.85 -4.13
N VAL A 19 6.73 -5.41 -3.39
CA VAL A 19 7.86 -6.27 -3.00
C VAL A 19 7.38 -7.45 -2.16
N LEU A 20 6.57 -7.20 -1.13
CA LEU A 20 6.02 -8.26 -0.28
C LEU A 20 5.13 -9.22 -1.07
N PHE A 21 4.32 -8.69 -2.00
CA PHE A 21 3.50 -9.52 -2.88
C PHE A 21 4.35 -10.42 -3.78
N VAL A 22 5.38 -9.87 -4.41
CA VAL A 22 6.30 -10.63 -5.28
C VAL A 22 7.07 -11.67 -4.46
N GLN A 23 7.53 -11.35 -3.26
CA GLN A 23 8.21 -12.31 -2.38
C GLN A 23 7.26 -13.45 -1.97
N GLY A 24 6.06 -13.13 -1.48
CA GLY A 24 5.07 -14.14 -1.11
C GLY A 24 4.69 -15.06 -2.28
N ARG A 25 4.66 -14.54 -3.51
CA ARG A 25 4.45 -15.35 -4.73
C ARG A 25 5.62 -16.28 -5.05
N LYS A 26 6.86 -15.86 -4.82
CA LYS A 26 8.05 -16.70 -5.03
C LYS A 26 8.11 -17.85 -4.04
N ASP A 27 7.71 -17.60 -2.80
CA ASP A 27 7.79 -18.58 -1.70
C ASP A 27 6.61 -19.57 -1.71
N ALA A 28 5.52 -19.25 -2.43
CA ALA A 28 4.33 -20.09 -2.49
C ALA A 28 4.44 -21.18 -3.58
N PRO A 29 4.19 -22.46 -3.24
CA PRO A 29 4.08 -23.53 -4.23
C PRO A 29 2.98 -23.22 -5.26
N GLN A 30 3.23 -23.50 -6.55
CA GLN A 30 2.22 -23.32 -7.60
C GLN A 30 0.93 -24.06 -7.25
N GLY A 31 -0.21 -23.36 -7.33
CA GLY A 31 -1.54 -23.90 -6.99
C GLY A 31 -2.01 -23.63 -5.56
N THR A 32 -1.14 -23.12 -4.67
CA THR A 32 -1.60 -22.67 -3.35
C THR A 32 -2.30 -21.32 -3.44
N PRO A 33 -3.53 -21.17 -2.87
CA PRO A 33 -4.18 -19.87 -2.80
C PRO A 33 -3.33 -18.95 -1.93
N LEU A 34 -2.81 -17.88 -2.53
CA LEU A 34 -1.97 -16.93 -1.80
C LEU A 34 -2.82 -16.24 -0.72
N PRO A 35 -2.40 -16.24 0.56
CA PRO A 35 -3.14 -15.62 1.66
C PRO A 35 -3.07 -14.08 1.60
N ASN A 36 -3.61 -13.49 0.53
CA ASN A 36 -3.50 -12.06 0.22
C ASN A 36 -4.56 -11.20 0.91
N GLY A 37 -5.58 -11.80 1.53
CA GLY A 37 -6.70 -11.06 2.11
C GLY A 37 -6.27 -10.01 3.12
N ARG A 38 -5.31 -10.35 4.00
CA ARG A 38 -4.77 -9.41 5.01
C ARG A 38 -3.92 -8.30 4.39
N GLY A 39 -3.10 -8.64 3.38
CA GLY A 39 -2.26 -7.66 2.69
C GLY A 39 -3.08 -6.65 1.91
N ILE A 40 -4.10 -7.11 1.18
CA ILE A 40 -5.04 -6.25 0.45
C ILE A 40 -5.83 -5.37 1.43
N LEU A 41 -6.33 -5.93 2.53
CA LEU A 41 -7.03 -5.16 3.57
C LEU A 41 -6.15 -4.03 4.12
N ALA A 42 -4.90 -4.33 4.48
CA ALA A 42 -3.97 -3.34 5.01
C ALA A 42 -3.66 -2.23 3.99
N LEU A 43 -3.47 -2.59 2.72
CA LEU A 43 -3.29 -1.65 1.61
C LEU A 43 -4.49 -0.72 1.43
N THR A 44 -5.70 -1.29 1.46
CA THR A 44 -6.95 -0.54 1.34
C THR A 44 -7.11 0.43 2.50
N LEU A 45 -6.87 0.00 3.73
CA LEU A 45 -6.93 0.87 4.91
C LEU A 45 -5.89 1.99 4.84
N ALA A 46 -4.64 1.67 4.46
CA ALA A 46 -3.60 2.68 4.29
C ALA A 46 -3.97 3.70 3.20
N GLY A 47 -4.51 3.25 2.07
CA GLY A 47 -4.99 4.12 0.99
C GLY A 47 -6.14 5.02 1.42
N LEU A 48 -7.11 4.50 2.17
CA LEU A 48 -8.22 5.28 2.73
C LEU A 48 -7.74 6.35 3.71
N LEU A 49 -6.78 6.01 4.58
CA LEU A 49 -6.18 6.97 5.52
C LEU A 49 -5.40 8.07 4.79
N LEU A 50 -4.64 7.72 3.75
CA LEU A 50 -3.95 8.71 2.91
C LEU A 50 -4.92 9.61 2.16
N ALA A 51 -6.02 9.05 1.64
CA ALA A 51 -7.07 9.81 0.98
C ALA A 51 -7.79 10.76 1.94
N LEU A 52 -8.00 10.34 3.19
CA LEU A 52 -8.54 11.22 4.23
C LEU A 52 -7.53 12.33 4.59
N ALA A 53 -6.26 11.98 4.77
CA ALA A 53 -5.19 12.93 5.07
C ALA A 53 -5.03 13.98 3.97
N SER A 54 -5.21 13.62 2.68
CA SER A 54 -5.13 14.56 1.56
C SER A 54 -6.19 15.66 1.59
N GLN A 55 -7.28 15.49 2.35
CA GLN A 55 -8.32 16.50 2.50
C GLN A 55 -7.97 17.61 3.51
N LEU A 56 -6.93 17.43 4.32
CA LEU A 56 -6.53 18.41 5.34
C LEU A 56 -6.05 19.73 4.69
N PRO A 57 -6.28 20.89 5.32
CA PRO A 57 -5.94 22.20 4.76
C PRO A 57 -4.46 22.36 4.36
N MET A 58 -3.55 21.68 5.06
CA MET A 58 -2.10 21.74 4.79
C MET A 58 -1.68 21.06 3.47
N PHE A 59 -2.57 20.29 2.83
CA PHE A 59 -2.33 19.58 1.58
C PHE A 59 -3.18 20.10 0.41
N ARG A 60 -4.03 21.12 0.63
CA ARG A 60 -4.79 21.82 -0.42
C ARG A 60 -3.95 22.89 -1.10
#